data_AF-A0A1X7AEQ7-F1
#
_entry.id   AF-A0A1X7AEQ7-F1
#
_cell.length_a   1.000
_cell.length_b   1.000
_cell.length_c   1.000
_cell.angle_alpha   90.00
_cell.angle_beta   90.00
_cell.angle_gamma   90.00
#
_symmetry.space_group_name_H-M   'P 1'
#
loop_
_entity.id
_entity.type
_entity.pdbx_description
1 polymer ?
#
loop_
_entity_poly.entity_id
_entity_poly.type
_entity_poly.pdbx_seq_one_letter_code
_entity_poly.pdbx_strand_id
1 'polypeptide(L)'
;MRNMILAFVAAAVLTPSLVLANPGTYQGPVEITALKDLQGFTLSDQDVVVEGHIVRQINHDTFMFSDGTGEMMIELDDDIRLPAEGLNENVRVRLFGEYDAGMDKEIEVEQLQVLSTNS
;
A
#
# COMPACT_ATOMS: atom_id res chain seq x y z
N MET A 1 -31.88 47.22 15.96
CA MET A 1 -31.08 46.13 16.55
C MET A 1 -31.88 44.85 16.32
N ARG A 2 -31.42 43.73 15.73
CA ARG A 2 -30.10 43.11 15.64
C ARG A 2 -30.13 42.11 14.45
N ASN A 3 -29.05 42.04 13.66
CA ASN A 3 -28.87 41.12 12.52
C ASN A 3 -29.10 39.64 12.90
N MET A 4 -29.74 38.87 12.02
CA MET A 4 -29.65 37.41 12.00
C MET A 4 -28.91 36.98 10.73
N ILE A 5 -27.70 36.45 10.93
CA ILE A 5 -26.83 35.95 9.87
C ILE A 5 -27.29 34.52 9.51
N LEU A 6 -27.55 34.30 8.22
CA LEU A 6 -27.80 32.99 7.62
C LEU A 6 -26.46 32.29 7.42
N ALA A 7 -26.19 31.21 8.15
CA ALA A 7 -25.00 30.38 7.93
C ALA A 7 -25.30 29.35 6.83
N PHE A 8 -24.69 29.53 5.65
CA PHE A 8 -24.63 28.51 4.61
C PHE A 8 -23.61 27.45 5.03
N VAL A 9 -24.07 26.24 5.34
CA VAL A 9 -23.18 25.06 5.47
C VAL A 9 -22.98 24.50 4.06
N ALA A 10 -21.84 24.80 3.46
CA ALA A 10 -21.41 24.13 2.23
C ALA A 10 -20.78 22.79 2.62
N ALA A 11 -21.51 21.69 2.43
CA ALA A 11 -20.95 20.35 2.51
C ALA A 11 -20.16 20.08 1.21
N ALA A 12 -18.83 20.13 1.30
CA ALA A 12 -17.96 19.73 0.20
C ALA A 12 -17.97 18.21 0.07
N VAL A 13 -18.59 17.70 -0.99
CA VAL A 13 -18.47 16.29 -1.38
C VAL A 13 -17.11 16.12 -2.03
N LEU A 14 -16.15 15.50 -1.32
CA LEU A 14 -14.90 15.07 -1.93
C LEU A 14 -15.18 13.81 -2.76
N THR A 15 -15.14 13.95 -4.08
CA THR A 15 -15.03 12.81 -4.98
C THR A 15 -13.54 12.41 -5.05
N PRO A 16 -13.15 11.17 -4.69
CA PRO A 16 -11.79 10.72 -4.91
C PRO A 16 -11.56 10.66 -6.43
N SER A 17 -10.62 11.47 -6.91
CA SER A 17 -10.13 11.39 -8.28
C SER A 17 -9.04 10.32 -8.28
N LEU A 18 -9.18 9.26 -9.08
CA LEU A 18 -8.11 8.30 -9.30
C LEU A 18 -6.93 9.03 -9.96
N VAL A 19 -5.89 9.31 -9.17
CA VAL A 19 -4.61 9.82 -9.65
C VAL A 19 -3.68 8.63 -9.75
N LEU A 20 -3.37 8.20 -10.97
CA LEU A 20 -2.28 7.25 -11.22
C LEU A 20 -0.96 7.93 -10.87
N ALA A 21 -0.24 7.38 -9.91
CA ALA A 21 1.00 7.94 -9.38
C ALA A 21 2.17 7.64 -10.32
N ASN A 22 2.84 8.68 -10.80
CA ASN A 22 4.16 8.59 -11.44
C ASN A 22 5.24 8.57 -10.33
N PRO A 23 6.32 7.77 -10.40
CA PRO A 23 7.25 7.60 -9.30
C PRO A 23 8.15 8.84 -9.16
N GLY A 24 7.75 9.76 -8.28
CA GLY A 24 8.52 10.96 -7.98
C GLY A 24 7.81 11.90 -7.01
N THR A 25 8.29 11.95 -5.76
CA THR A 25 8.14 13.06 -4.80
C THR A 25 6.75 13.41 -4.25
N TYR A 26 5.70 12.63 -4.53
CA TYR A 26 4.40 12.85 -3.88
C TYR A 26 4.47 12.50 -2.38
N GLN A 27 4.29 13.52 -1.52
CA GLN A 27 4.32 13.41 -0.05
C GLN A 27 2.93 13.59 0.58
N GLY A 28 1.88 13.58 -0.24
CA GLY A 28 0.50 13.68 0.22
C GLY A 28 -0.05 12.33 0.72
N PRO A 29 -1.30 12.30 1.19
CA PRO A 29 -1.98 11.05 1.55
C PRO A 29 -2.01 10.09 0.37
N VAL A 30 -1.63 8.84 0.61
CA VAL A 30 -1.78 7.75 -0.36
C VAL A 30 -2.90 6.85 0.16
N GLU A 31 -3.82 6.47 -0.72
CA GLU A 31 -4.88 5.52 -0.40
C GLU A 31 -4.24 4.14 -0.17
N ILE A 32 -4.51 3.53 0.99
CA ILE A 32 -3.95 2.23 1.37
C ILE A 32 -5.05 1.18 1.32
N THR A 33 -4.80 0.10 0.59
CA THR A 33 -5.65 -1.08 0.51
C THR A 33 -5.36 -2.02 1.67
N ALA A 34 -6.39 -2.49 2.37
CA ALA A 34 -6.22 -3.52 3.40
C ALA A 34 -6.11 -4.91 2.75
N LEU A 35 -5.22 -5.76 3.25
CA LEU A 35 -4.96 -7.08 2.63
C LEU A 35 -6.21 -7.98 2.62
N LYS A 36 -7.07 -7.83 3.62
CA LYS A 36 -8.36 -8.56 3.67
C LYS A 36 -9.28 -8.24 2.48
N ASP A 37 -9.20 -7.04 1.92
CA ASP A 37 -10.08 -6.60 0.84
C ASP A 37 -9.62 -7.18 -0.50
N LEU A 38 -8.32 -7.46 -0.64
CA LEU A 38 -7.72 -8.13 -1.80
C LEU A 38 -8.18 -9.58 -1.97
N GLN A 39 -8.62 -10.25 -0.90
CA GLN A 39 -9.15 -11.62 -1.02
C GLN A 39 -10.38 -11.70 -1.93
N GLY A 40 -11.14 -10.60 -2.05
CA GLY A 40 -12.30 -10.48 -2.94
C GLY A 40 -11.95 -10.17 -4.39
N PHE A 41 -10.68 -9.87 -4.70
CA PHE A 41 -10.26 -9.54 -6.06
C PHE A 41 -10.18 -10.82 -6.90
N THR A 42 -10.69 -10.72 -8.13
CA THR A 42 -10.74 -11.83 -9.10
C THR A 42 -10.00 -11.53 -10.40
N LEU A 43 -9.49 -10.31 -10.56
CA LEU A 43 -8.73 -9.87 -11.74
C LEU A 43 -7.31 -9.55 -11.30
N SER A 44 -6.33 -9.92 -12.13
CA SER A 44 -4.94 -9.49 -12.00
C SER A 44 -4.76 -8.04 -12.47
N ASP A 45 -3.53 -7.55 -12.39
CA ASP A 45 -3.08 -6.24 -12.91
C ASP A 45 -3.81 -5.05 -12.27
N GLN A 46 -4.24 -5.22 -11.00
CA GLN A 46 -4.86 -4.15 -10.23
C GLN A 46 -3.80 -3.46 -9.36
N ASP A 47 -3.54 -2.18 -9.65
CA ASP A 47 -2.68 -1.33 -8.83
C ASP A 47 -3.16 -1.29 -7.37
N VAL A 48 -2.26 -1.63 -6.46
CA VAL A 48 -2.50 -1.62 -5.01
C VAL A 48 -1.36 -0.94 -4.27
N VAL A 49 -1.73 -0.27 -3.18
CA VAL A 49 -0.75 0.23 -2.21
C VAL A 49 -1.09 -0.37 -0.86
N VAL A 50 -0.13 -1.08 -0.26
CA VAL A 50 -0.31 -1.75 1.03
C VAL A 50 0.76 -1.32 2.02
N GLU A 51 0.45 -1.35 3.32
CA GLU A 51 1.41 -1.05 4.38
C GLU A 51 1.44 -2.13 5.44
N GLY A 52 2.63 -2.43 5.96
CA GLY A 52 2.81 -3.57 6.86
C GLY A 52 4.27 -3.95 7.05
N HIS A 53 4.49 -5.22 7.38
CA HIS A 53 5.81 -5.78 7.67
C HIS A 53 6.02 -7.07 6.88
N ILE A 54 7.26 -7.30 6.44
CA ILE A 54 7.68 -8.60 5.95
C ILE A 54 7.93 -9.50 7.16
N VAL A 55 7.17 -10.58 7.29
CA VAL A 55 7.21 -11.45 8.48
C VAL A 55 7.97 -12.76 8.26
N ARG A 56 8.17 -13.16 6.99
CA ARG A 56 8.89 -14.40 6.65
C ARG A 56 9.31 -14.40 5.17
N GLN A 57 10.51 -14.90 4.86
CA GLN A 57 10.89 -15.26 3.50
C GLN A 57 10.38 -16.67 3.15
N ILE A 58 9.77 -16.83 1.97
CA ILE A 58 9.22 -18.11 1.50
C ILE A 58 10.21 -18.82 0.58
N ASN A 59 10.72 -18.09 -0.41
CA ASN A 59 11.73 -18.55 -1.36
C ASN A 59 12.66 -17.37 -1.72
N HIS A 60 13.26 -17.34 -2.92
CA HIS A 60 14.22 -16.31 -3.32
C HIS A 60 13.63 -14.89 -3.33
N ASP A 61 12.51 -14.71 -4.00
CA ASP A 61 11.83 -13.44 -4.32
C ASP A 61 10.46 -13.32 -3.63
N THR A 62 9.85 -14.42 -3.21
CA THR A 62 8.57 -14.43 -2.51
C THR A 62 8.72 -14.34 -0.99
N PHE A 63 7.94 -13.43 -0.39
CA PHE A 63 7.88 -13.22 1.05
C PHE A 63 6.44 -13.23 1.55
N MET A 64 6.25 -13.50 2.84
CA MET A 64 4.98 -13.29 3.52
C MET A 64 4.96 -11.89 4.13
N PHE A 65 3.90 -11.15 3.84
CA PHE A 65 3.66 -9.79 4.30
C PHE A 65 2.39 -9.72 5.14
N SER A 66 2.39 -8.86 6.17
CA SER A 66 1.22 -8.65 7.02
C SER A 66 0.95 -7.17 7.28
N ASP A 67 -0.32 -6.78 7.19
CA ASP A 67 -0.85 -5.49 7.63
C ASP A 67 -1.36 -5.52 9.09
N GLY A 68 -1.19 -6.65 9.78
CA GLY A 68 -1.70 -6.90 11.14
C GLY A 68 -3.14 -7.41 11.21
N THR A 69 -3.90 -7.35 10.11
CA THR A 69 -5.27 -7.89 10.00
C THR A 69 -5.36 -9.13 9.12
N GLY A 70 -4.40 -9.29 8.20
CA GLY A 70 -4.23 -10.46 7.37
C GLY A 70 -2.78 -10.65 6.94
N GLU A 71 -2.57 -11.70 6.14
CA GLU A 71 -1.29 -12.01 5.52
C GLU A 71 -1.50 -12.28 4.03
N MET A 72 -0.51 -11.93 3.21
CA MET A 72 -0.49 -12.15 1.77
C MET A 72 0.94 -12.31 1.29
N MET A 73 1.14 -13.09 0.21
CA MET A 73 2.45 -13.18 -0.43
C MET A 73 2.75 -11.90 -1.19
N ILE A 74 4.03 -11.51 -1.21
CA ILE A 74 4.56 -10.44 -2.03
C ILE A 74 5.75 -11.01 -2.80
N GLU A 75 5.93 -10.57 -4.03
CA GLU A 75 7.11 -10.84 -4.83
C GLU A 75 7.97 -9.58 -4.89
N LEU A 76 9.26 -9.71 -4.52
CA LEU A 76 10.27 -8.67 -4.61
C LEU A 76 11.37 -9.16 -5.57
N ASP A 77 11.27 -8.79 -6.85
CA ASP A 77 12.28 -9.14 -7.86
C ASP A 77 13.62 -8.42 -7.58
N ASP A 78 14.69 -8.88 -8.23
CA ASP A 78 16.07 -8.44 -8.06
C ASP A 78 16.31 -6.96 -8.45
N ASP A 79 15.38 -6.35 -9.19
CA ASP A 79 15.45 -4.94 -9.59
C ASP A 79 14.85 -3.98 -8.54
N ILE A 80 14.18 -4.52 -7.52
CA ILE A 80 13.59 -3.73 -6.44
C ILE A 80 14.67 -3.18 -5.52
N ARG A 81 14.62 -1.87 -5.31
CA ARG A 81 15.59 -1.17 -4.46
C ARG A 81 15.29 -1.42 -2.98
N LEU A 82 16.02 -2.36 -2.40
CA LEU A 82 15.97 -2.65 -0.96
C LEU A 82 16.93 -1.77 -0.15
N PRO A 83 16.60 -1.47 1.12
CA PRO A 83 17.53 -0.77 2.01
C PRO A 83 18.79 -1.61 2.28
N ALA A 84 19.94 -0.95 2.34
CA ALA A 84 21.24 -1.61 2.55
C ALA A 84 21.34 -2.37 3.88
N GLU A 85 20.55 -1.97 4.88
CA GLU A 85 20.53 -2.59 6.21
C GLU A 85 19.65 -3.84 6.26
N GLY A 86 18.98 -4.17 5.14
CA GLY A 86 18.03 -5.26 5.03
C GLY A 86 16.65 -4.91 5.58
N LEU A 87 15.70 -5.80 5.35
CA LEU A 87 14.35 -5.75 5.90
C LEU A 87 14.21 -6.84 6.96
N ASN A 88 13.54 -6.51 8.05
CA ASN A 88 13.14 -7.47 9.08
C ASN A 88 11.71 -7.15 9.54
N GLU A 89 11.17 -8.00 10.41
CA GLU A 89 9.78 -7.91 10.88
C GLU A 89 9.44 -6.63 11.65
N ASN A 90 10.44 -5.84 12.05
CA ASN A 90 10.26 -4.57 12.75
C ASN A 90 10.30 -3.36 11.80
N VAL A 91 10.62 -3.56 10.52
CA VAL A 91 10.66 -2.50 9.51
C VAL A 91 9.29 -2.39 8.84
N ARG A 92 8.57 -1.31 9.14
CA ARG A 92 7.31 -1.02 8.45
C ARG A 92 7.59 -0.44 7.08
N VAL A 93 6.99 -1.05 6.06
CA VAL A 93 7.13 -0.65 4.65
C VAL A 93 5.77 -0.33 4.04
N ARG A 94 5.81 0.48 2.98
CA ARG A 94 4.73 0.67 2.01
C ARG A 94 5.16 0.06 0.70
N LEU A 95 4.32 -0.79 0.13
CA LEU A 95 4.54 -1.45 -1.14
C LEU A 95 3.57 -0.85 -2.15
N PHE A 96 4.08 -0.54 -3.33
CA PHE A 96 3.32 -0.22 -4.53
C PHE A 96 3.54 -1.37 -5.49
N GLY A 97 2.46 -1.88 -6.07
CA GLY A 97 2.55 -3.02 -6.98
C GLY A 97 1.20 -3.41 -7.53
N GLU A 98 1.17 -4.52 -8.24
CA GLU A 98 -0.03 -5.07 -8.86
C GLU A 98 -0.45 -6.34 -8.13
N TYR A 99 -1.76 -6.49 -7.89
CA TYR A 99 -2.29 -7.75 -7.36
C TYR A 99 -2.39 -8.79 -8.48
N ASP A 100 -1.78 -9.96 -8.31
CA ASP A 100 -1.97 -11.12 -9.18
C ASP A 100 -3.00 -12.10 -8.59
N ALA A 101 -4.04 -12.37 -9.39
CA ALA A 101 -5.09 -13.33 -9.10
C ALA A 101 -4.77 -14.76 -9.62
N GLY A 102 -3.50 -15.05 -9.89
CA GLY A 102 -2.98 -16.34 -10.34
C GLY A 102 -3.24 -17.52 -9.39
N MET A 103 -2.51 -18.63 -9.60
CA MET A 103 -2.65 -19.82 -8.75
C MET A 103 -2.29 -19.52 -7.29
N ASP A 104 -1.19 -18.78 -7.14
CA ASP A 104 -0.69 -18.26 -5.89
C ASP A 104 -0.97 -16.76 -5.88
N LYS A 105 -1.92 -16.34 -5.05
CA LYS A 105 -2.32 -14.92 -4.98
C LYS A 105 -1.23 -14.12 -4.28
N GLU A 106 -0.77 -13.07 -4.95
CA GLU A 106 0.31 -12.24 -4.45
C GLU A 106 0.21 -10.79 -4.93
N ILE A 107 1.14 -9.98 -4.45
CA ILE A 107 1.37 -8.62 -4.94
C ILE A 107 2.75 -8.62 -5.59
N GLU A 108 2.80 -8.38 -6.89
CA GLU A 108 4.03 -8.12 -7.65
C GLU A 108 4.48 -6.69 -7.31
N VAL A 109 5.52 -6.55 -6.51
CA VAL A 109 5.94 -5.24 -5.99
C VAL A 109 6.80 -4.52 -7.01
N GLU A 110 6.42 -3.30 -7.35
CA GLU A 110 7.20 -2.41 -8.22
C GLU A 110 8.04 -1.40 -7.44
N GLN A 111 7.58 -1.01 -6.26
CA GLN A 111 8.29 -0.06 -5.41
C GLN A 111 8.08 -0.35 -3.92
N LEU A 112 9.18 -0.33 -3.18
CA LEU A 112 9.19 -0.40 -1.72
C LEU A 112 9.62 0.93 -1.11
N GLN A 113 8.86 1.41 -0.14
CA GLN A 113 9.18 2.58 0.67
C GLN A 113 9.24 2.19 2.15
N VAL A 114 10.36 2.44 2.81
CA VAL A 114 10.45 2.31 4.28
C VAL A 114 9.73 3.48 4.94
N LEU A 115 8.80 3.20 5.86
CA LEU A 115 7.98 4.20 6.53
C LEU A 115 8.53 4.62 7.90
N SER A 116 9.24 3.73 8.59
CA SER A 116 9.89 4.04 9.86
C SER A 116 11.01 3.04 10.15
N THR A 117 12.20 3.53 10.44
CA THR A 117 13.20 2.82 11.23
C THR A 117 13.07 3.34 12.66
N ASN A 118 12.62 2.49 13.60
CA ASN A 118 12.71 2.88 15.01
C ASN A 118 14.21 3.00 15.34
N SER A 119 14.68 4.25 15.51
CA SER A 119 16.00 4.55 16.06
C SER A 119 16.04 4.29 17.56
#